data_AF-A0A397EF24-F1
#
_entry.id   AF-A0A397EF24-F1
#
_cell.length_a   1.000
_cell.length_b   1.000
_cell.length_c   1.000
_cell.angle_alpha   90.00
_cell.angle_beta   90.00
_cell.angle_gamma   90.00
#
_symmetry.space_group_name_H-M   'P 1'
#
loop_
_entity.id
_entity.type
_entity.pdbx_description
1 polymer ?
#
loop_
_entity_poly.entity_id
_entity_poly.type
_entity_poly.pdbx_seq_one_letter_code
_entity_poly.pdbx_strand_id
1 'polypeptide(L)'
;MSEEVVLRKSDGLFYCPRCTVHYVNERAFRAHSKTKHGLKVTLFKKKSIEEKKAKARQRKQQRKATREALQAMAGKTFRLKQ
;
A
#
# COMPACT_ATOMS: atom_id res chain seq x y z
N MET A 1 17.99 1.51 16.07
CA MET A 1 18.11 1.68 14.60
C MET A 1 16.91 2.49 14.12
N SER A 2 17.10 3.76 13.78
CA SER A 2 16.00 4.66 13.38
C SER A 2 15.57 4.32 11.94
N GLU A 3 14.31 3.91 11.76
CA GLU A 3 13.69 3.74 10.43
C GLU A 3 13.08 5.09 10.02
N GLU A 4 13.45 5.61 8.84
CA GLU A 4 12.89 6.85 8.30
C GLU A 4 12.11 6.56 7.02
N VAL A 5 10.90 7.10 6.92
CA VAL A 5 10.06 6.93 5.73
C VAL A 5 10.39 8.06 4.76
N VAL A 6 10.99 7.70 3.63
CA VAL A 6 11.31 8.66 2.57
C VAL A 6 10.35 8.40 1.42
N LEU A 7 9.42 9.33 1.21
CA LEU A 7 8.46 9.25 0.11
C LEU A 7 9.14 9.65 -1.19
N ARG A 8 8.89 8.89 -2.26
CA ARG A 8 9.25 9.29 -3.61
C ARG A 8 8.53 10.60 -3.94
N LYS A 9 9.28 11.63 -4.32
CA LYS A 9 8.69 12.89 -4.76
C LYS A 9 8.12 12.75 -6.18
N SER A 10 7.25 13.69 -6.58
CA SER A 10 6.50 13.66 -7.84
C SER A 10 7.37 13.70 -9.10
N ASP A 11 8.58 14.24 -8.97
CA ASP A 11 9.66 14.26 -9.97
C ASP A 11 10.32 12.89 -10.19
N GLY A 12 9.94 11.88 -9.41
CA GLY A 12 10.38 10.50 -9.59
C GLY A 12 11.74 10.19 -8.99
N LEU A 13 12.40 11.17 -8.36
CA LEU A 13 13.70 11.07 -7.70
C LEU A 13 13.57 10.75 -6.20
N PHE A 14 14.63 10.16 -5.64
CA PHE A 14 14.78 9.86 -4.21
C PHE A 14 15.78 10.82 -3.58
N TYR A 15 15.30 11.64 -2.65
CA TYR A 15 16.13 12.63 -1.95
C TYR A 15 16.55 12.12 -0.59
N CYS A 16 17.83 12.29 -0.28
CA CYS A 16 18.34 12.06 1.06
C CYS A 16 17.81 13.13 2.03
N PRO A 17 17.30 12.74 3.20
CA PRO A 17 16.80 13.67 4.21
C PRO A 17 17.94 14.30 5.04
N ARG A 18 19.11 13.66 5.08
CA ARG A 18 20.29 14.09 5.83
C ARG A 18 21.34 14.81 4.99
N CYS A 19 21.17 14.83 3.68
CA CYS A 19 22.18 15.26 2.73
C CYS A 19 21.52 15.69 1.41
N THR A 20 22.21 16.49 0.60
CA THR A 20 21.63 17.11 -0.60
C THR A 20 21.69 16.22 -1.85
N VAL A 21 22.10 14.95 -1.72
CA VAL A 21 22.16 14.03 -2.87
C VAL A 21 20.80 13.44 -3.19
N HIS A 22 20.60 13.23 -4.49
CA HIS A 22 19.41 12.61 -5.06
C HIS A 22 19.80 11.40 -5.92
N TYR A 23 18.89 10.45 -6.00
CA TYR A 23 19.09 9.21 -6.76
C TYR A 23 17.84 8.91 -7.59
N VAL A 24 18.04 8.44 -8.82
CA VAL A 24 16.96 7.90 -9.65
C VAL A 24 16.59 6.48 -9.18
N ASN A 25 17.59 5.72 -8.72
CA ASN A 25 17.45 4.31 -8.35
C ASN A 25 17.25 4.14 -6.86
N GLU A 26 16.15 3.47 -6.48
CA GLU A 26 15.84 3.14 -5.09
C GLU A 26 16.95 2.32 -4.41
N ARG A 27 17.54 1.36 -5.13
CA ARG A 27 18.60 0.49 -4.58
C ARG A 27 19.83 1.29 -4.17
N ALA A 28 20.24 2.23 -5.02
CA ALA A 28 21.37 3.12 -4.74
C ALA A 28 21.06 4.05 -3.56
N PHE A 29 19.86 4.61 -3.52
CA PHE A 29 19.39 5.44 -2.41
C PHE A 29 19.40 4.71 -1.05
N ARG A 30 18.90 3.46 -1.03
CA ARG A 30 18.91 2.61 0.17
C ARG A 30 20.32 2.28 0.63
N ALA A 31 21.21 1.94 -0.31
CA ALA A 31 22.61 1.64 0.00
C ALA A 31 23.33 2.88 0.55
N HIS A 32 23.12 4.04 -0.07
CA HIS A 32 23.63 5.32 0.40
C HIS A 32 23.15 5.62 1.83
N SER A 33 21.85 5.58 2.08
CA SER A 33 21.27 5.90 3.40
C SER A 33 21.79 4.95 4.48
N LYS A 34 21.95 3.66 4.16
CA LYS A 34 22.48 2.65 5.09
C LYS A 34 23.96 2.84 5.38
N THR A 35 24.78 3.09 4.36
CA THR A 35 26.25 3.15 4.50
C THR A 35 26.75 4.49 5.01
N LYS A 36 26.17 5.60 4.55
CA LYS A 36 26.60 6.96 4.92
C LYS A 36 25.93 7.48 6.18
N HIS A 37 24.69 7.07 6.44
CA HIS A 37 23.91 7.60 7.57
C HIS A 37 23.47 6.53 8.57
N GLY A 38 23.73 5.25 8.33
CA GLY A 38 23.23 4.16 9.19
C GLY A 38 21.71 4.05 9.20
N LEU A 39 21.02 4.68 8.24
CA LEU A 39 19.56 4.79 8.21
C LEU A 39 18.94 3.71 7.33
N LYS A 40 17.88 3.08 7.86
CA LYS A 40 17.06 2.17 7.08
C LYS A 40 15.86 2.94 6.54
N VAL A 41 15.94 3.30 5.26
CA VAL A 41 14.87 3.99 4.55
C VAL A 41 13.86 3.01 3.96
N THR A 42 12.58 3.32 4.12
CA THR A 42 11.49 2.60 3.48
C THR A 42 10.67 3.56 2.63
N LEU A 43 10.38 3.17 1.39
CA LEU A 43 9.56 3.99 0.48
C LEU A 43 8.06 3.88 0.77
N PHE A 44 7.68 2.82 1.47
CA PHE A 44 6.30 2.55 1.79
C PHE A 44 6.12 2.70 3.29
N LYS A 45 5.10 3.48 3.67
CA LYS A 45 4.62 3.47 5.04
C LYS A 45 4.15 2.04 5.34
N LYS A 46 4.85 1.33 6.23
CA LYS A 46 4.40 0.03 6.73
C LYS A 46 3.02 0.24 7.34
N LYS A 47 2.00 -0.39 6.76
CA LYS A 47 0.66 -0.40 7.36
C LYS A 47 0.72 -1.11 8.70
N SER A 48 0.08 -0.52 9.70
CA SER A 48 -0.08 -1.14 11.00
C SER A 48 -0.81 -2.49 10.88
N ILE A 49 -0.63 -3.34 11.89
CA ILE A 49 -1.33 -4.63 11.96
C ILE A 49 -2.85 -4.40 11.95
N GLU A 50 -3.33 -3.37 12.65
CA GLU A 50 -4.75 -3.01 12.71
C GLU A 50 -5.28 -2.56 11.35
N GLU A 51 -4.55 -1.72 10.59
CA GLU A 51 -4.94 -1.37 9.22
C GLU A 51 -5.00 -2.58 8.30
N LYS A 52 -4.09 -3.55 8.46
CA LYS A 52 -4.12 -4.80 7.68
C LYS A 52 -5.36 -5.62 8.02
N LYS A 53 -5.70 -5.77 9.30
CA LYS A 53 -6.92 -6.47 9.75
C LYS A 53 -8.18 -5.77 9.27
N ALA A 54 -8.25 -4.44 9.35
CA ALA A 54 -9.38 -3.65 8.87
C ALA A 54 -9.61 -3.87 7.37
N LYS A 55 -8.54 -3.81 6.55
CA LYS A 55 -8.63 -4.06 5.11
C LYS A 55 -9.07 -5.50 4.80
N ALA A 56 -8.65 -6.48 5.59
CA ALA A 56 -9.12 -7.86 5.43
C ALA A 56 -10.62 -8.01 5.76
N ARG A 57 -11.10 -7.37 6.84
CA ARG A 57 -12.53 -7.34 7.18
C ARG A 57 -13.37 -6.68 6.09
N GLN A 58 -12.91 -5.54 5.57
CA GLN A 58 -13.58 -4.83 4.47
C GLN A 58 -13.68 -5.71 3.22
N ARG A 59 -12.60 -6.41 2.85
CA ARG A 59 -12.62 -7.37 1.72
C ARG A 59 -13.63 -8.50 1.92
N LYS A 60 -13.74 -9.03 3.14
CA LYS A 60 -14.70 -10.08 3.47
C LYS A 60 -16.15 -9.56 3.35
N GLN A 61 -16.42 -8.35 3.83
CA GLN A 61 -17.73 -7.70 3.71
C GLN A 61 -18.08 -7.42 2.25
N GLN A 62 -17.15 -6.88 1.46
CA GLN A 62 -17.38 -6.64 0.03
C GLN A 62 -17.72 -7.94 -0.71
N ARG A 63 -16.96 -9.03 -0.47
CA ARG A 63 -17.27 -10.33 -1.08
C ARG A 63 -18.65 -10.86 -0.69
N LYS A 64 -19.04 -10.70 0.59
CA LYS A 64 -20.38 -11.09 1.05
C LYS A 64 -21.46 -10.27 0.34
N ALA A 65 -21.31 -8.96 0.31
CA ALA A 65 -22.25 -8.05 -0.37
C ALA A 65 -22.35 -8.35 -1.87
N THR A 66 -21.24 -8.60 -2.55
CA THR A 66 -21.25 -9.01 -3.97
C THR A 66 -22.00 -10.33 -4.16
N ARG A 67 -21.82 -11.31 -3.28
CA ARG A 67 -22.54 -12.59 -3.35
C ARG A 67 -24.05 -12.40 -3.16
N GLU A 68 -24.45 -11.61 -2.17
CA GLU A 68 -25.85 -11.31 -1.89
C GLU A 68 -26.50 -10.54 -3.04
N ALA A 69 -25.78 -9.57 -3.63
CA ALA A 69 -26.25 -8.85 -4.80
C ALA A 69 -26.46 -9.77 -6.02
N LEU A 70 -25.49 -10.66 -6.31
CA LEU A 70 -25.63 -11.65 -7.38
C LEU A 70 -26.82 -12.59 -7.15
N GLN A 71 -27.02 -13.05 -5.91
CA GLN A 71 -28.16 -13.89 -5.54
C GLN A 71 -29.50 -13.17 -5.72
N ALA A 72 -29.59 -11.90 -5.32
CA ALA A 72 -30.80 -11.09 -5.50
C ALA A 72 -31.13 -10.85 -6.98
N MET A 73 -30.11 -10.67 -7.83
CA MET A 73 -30.29 -10.56 -9.28
C MET A 73 -30.77 -11.87 -9.90
N ALA A 74 -30.18 -13.01 -9.51
CA ALA A 74 -30.60 -14.33 -9.99
C ALA A 74 -32.01 -14.73 -9.52
N GLY A 75 -32.42 -14.32 -8.31
CA GLY A 75 -33.78 -14.54 -7.81
C GLY A 75 -34.84 -13.74 -8.56
N LYS A 76 -34.47 -12.57 -9.11
CA LYS A 76 -35.36 -11.75 -9.95
C LYS A 76 -35.58 -12.35 -11.34
N THR A 77 -34.59 -13.01 -11.93
CA THR A 77 -34.72 -13.63 -13.26
C THR A 77 -35.64 -14.86 -13.27
N PHE A 78 -35.86 -15.53 -12.13
CA PHE A 78 -36.78 -16.67 -12.05
C PHE A 78 -38.27 -16.27 -11.89
N ARG A 79 -38.56 -15.12 -11.25
CA ARG A 79 -39.94 -14.66 -10.98
C ARG A 79 -40.66 -13.99 -12.15
N LEU A 80 -39.97 -13.68 -13.24
CA LEU A 80 -40.53 -12.98 -14.41
C LEU A 80 -41.08 -13.94 -15.49
N LYS A 81 -41.14 -15.25 -15.22
CA LYS A 81 -41.48 -16.28 -16.22
C LYS A 81 -42.64 -17.21 -15.80
N GLN A 82 -43.56 -16.72 -14.97
CA GLN A 82 -44.86 -17.36 -14.74
C GLN A 82 -45.98 -16.38 -15.07
#